data_AF-K1V9M3-F1
#
_entry.id   AF-K1V9M3-F1
#
_cell.length_a   1.000
_cell.length_b   1.000
_cell.length_c   1.000
_cell.angle_alpha   90.00
_cell.angle_beta   90.00
_cell.angle_gamma   90.00
#
_symmetry.space_group_name_H-M   'P 1'
#
loop_
_entity.id
_entity.type
_entity.pdbx_description
1 polymer ?
#
loop_
_entity_poly.entity_id
_entity_poly.type
_entity_poly.pdbx_seq_one_letter_code
_entity_poly.pdbx_strand_id
1 'polypeptide(L)'
;EFETIYYNKGNGDEKCAISFRNYVLNEMGMKNSSRYRRDKEYWKNRLDIIPEAPVLPMRSNAEKSNKFIRMARKLSAEDWEKIKFFSSQNSVTPTATVLSIFALCIERWSVNKKFSLNLTTLIRNNKYTGIYNTIGDFTSVDVLEIDLSEKIIFADFVKNVNKQIFEDLDHSSYSGIEVIRDLRKRRKNPMLLFPIIFTSSIGLIKNDGMVGKVNNNGISQTPQAFLDCQVMDNEEGLFINWDIRNG
;
A
#
# COMPACT_ATOMS: atom_id res chain seq x y z
N GLU A 1 -23.29 5.40 -4.13
CA GLU A 1 -23.96 6.72 -4.15
C GLU A 1 -24.30 7.19 -5.56
N PHE A 2 -23.32 7.53 -6.41
CA PHE A 2 -23.59 8.02 -7.78
C PHE A 2 -24.56 7.13 -8.56
N GLU A 3 -24.27 5.82 -8.66
CA GLU A 3 -25.15 4.88 -9.37
C GLU A 3 -26.50 4.69 -8.68
N THR A 4 -26.56 4.77 -7.35
CA THR A 4 -27.82 4.71 -6.59
C THR A 4 -28.72 5.90 -6.92
N ILE A 5 -28.15 7.10 -7.03
CA ILE A 5 -28.89 8.30 -7.45
C ILE A 5 -29.31 8.17 -8.92
N TYR A 6 -28.38 7.74 -9.78
CA TYR A 6 -28.58 7.67 -11.22
C TYR A 6 -29.60 6.59 -11.63
N TYR A 7 -29.45 5.36 -11.15
CA TYR A 7 -30.30 4.22 -11.52
C TYR A 7 -31.51 4.03 -10.60
N ASN A 8 -31.38 4.28 -9.30
CA ASN A 8 -32.44 3.97 -8.33
C ASN A 8 -33.24 5.20 -7.86
N LYS A 9 -32.95 6.39 -8.41
CA LYS A 9 -33.60 7.67 -8.03
C LYS A 9 -33.66 7.88 -6.52
N GLY A 10 -32.68 7.35 -5.79
CA GLY A 10 -32.62 7.49 -4.34
C GLY A 10 -32.33 8.93 -3.93
N ASN A 11 -32.85 9.35 -2.78
CA ASN A 11 -32.38 10.56 -2.12
C ASN A 11 -30.97 10.27 -1.60
N GLY A 12 -29.95 10.83 -2.25
CA GLY A 12 -28.57 10.74 -1.78
C GLY A 12 -28.42 11.58 -0.52
N ASP A 13 -28.66 11.02 0.65
CA ASP A 13 -28.41 11.71 1.92
C ASP A 13 -28.34 10.71 3.09
N GLU A 14 -27.21 10.00 3.20
CA GLU A 14 -26.70 9.67 4.52
C GLU A 14 -25.75 10.79 4.93
N LYS A 15 -26.19 11.66 5.85
CA LYS A 15 -25.31 12.66 6.46
C LYS A 15 -24.12 11.93 7.07
N CYS A 16 -22.95 12.15 6.49
CA CYS A 16 -21.72 11.58 7.02
C CYS A 16 -21.47 12.12 8.44
N ALA A 17 -21.41 11.23 9.43
CA ALA A 17 -21.29 11.62 10.84
C ALA A 17 -19.97 12.35 11.17
N ILE A 18 -18.93 12.17 10.34
CA ILE A 18 -17.67 12.91 10.43
C ILE A 18 -17.29 13.49 9.06
N SER A 19 -16.85 14.74 9.04
CA SER A 19 -16.27 15.35 7.84
C SER A 19 -14.77 15.02 7.74
N PHE A 20 -14.24 14.97 6.52
CA PHE A 20 -12.80 14.76 6.32
C PHE A 20 -11.94 15.82 7.03
N ARG A 21 -12.41 17.08 7.06
CA ARG A 21 -11.78 18.16 7.85
C ARG A 21 -11.63 17.77 9.32
N ASN A 22 -12.69 17.28 9.94
CA ASN A 22 -12.67 16.91 11.36
C ASN A 22 -11.77 15.70 11.61
N TYR A 23 -11.75 14.72 10.69
CA TYR A 23 -10.78 13.62 10.72
C TYR A 23 -9.34 14.16 10.73
N VAL A 24 -8.98 15.04 9.78
CA VAL A 24 -7.63 15.62 9.70
C VAL A 24 -7.25 16.40 10.97
N LEU A 25 -8.17 17.22 11.50
CA LEU A 25 -7.92 17.96 12.75
C LEU A 25 -7.69 17.03 13.94
N ASN A 26 -8.44 15.94 14.03
CA ASN A 26 -8.26 14.94 15.08
C ASN A 26 -6.89 14.24 14.95
N GLU A 27 -6.50 13.83 13.74
CA GLU A 27 -5.19 13.20 13.51
C GLU A 27 -4.03 14.18 13.77
N MET A 28 -4.17 15.46 13.44
CA MET A 28 -3.19 16.49 13.81
C MET A 28 -3.05 16.65 15.33
N GLY A 29 -4.17 16.62 16.07
CA GLY A 29 -4.18 16.66 17.53
C GLY A 29 -3.47 15.46 18.18
N MET A 30 -3.47 14.30 17.51
CA MET A 30 -2.82 13.08 18.01
C MET A 30 -1.29 13.16 18.00
N LYS A 31 -0.67 14.11 17.30
CA LYS A 31 0.80 14.24 17.24
C LYS A 31 1.49 14.50 18.59
N ASN A 32 0.75 15.00 19.59
CA ASN A 32 1.28 15.20 20.94
C ASN A 32 0.98 14.03 21.91
N SER A 33 0.28 13.00 21.44
CA SER A 33 -0.14 11.86 22.26
C SER A 33 1.05 10.98 22.69
N SER A 34 0.83 10.17 23.73
CA SER A 34 1.77 9.11 24.14
C SER A 34 1.95 8.08 23.03
N ARG A 35 0.88 7.75 22.29
CA ARG A 35 0.90 6.85 21.14
C ARG A 35 1.89 7.34 20.08
N TYR A 36 1.77 8.60 19.65
CA TYR A 36 2.68 9.17 18.65
C TYR A 36 4.15 9.13 19.10
N ARG A 37 4.43 9.42 20.38
CA ARG A 37 5.79 9.35 20.92
C ARG A 37 6.36 7.93 20.91
N ARG A 38 5.56 6.93 21.28
CA ARG A 38 5.95 5.51 21.23
C ARG A 38 6.22 5.07 19.80
N ASP A 39 5.31 5.38 18.89
CA ASP A 39 5.40 5.02 17.48
C ASP A 39 6.61 5.70 16.80
N LYS A 40 6.90 6.96 17.16
CA LYS A 40 8.14 7.64 16.74
C LYS A 40 9.41 6.95 17.24
N GLU A 41 9.44 6.50 18.50
CA GLU A 41 10.62 5.82 19.04
C GLU A 41 10.84 4.44 18.40
N TYR A 42 9.76 3.71 18.10
CA TYR A 42 9.81 2.48 17.30
C TYR A 42 10.56 2.71 15.98
N TRP A 43 10.11 3.69 15.19
CA TRP A 43 10.73 4.00 13.90
C TRP A 43 12.15 4.52 14.02
N LYS A 44 12.42 5.37 15.03
CA LYS A 44 13.76 5.90 15.31
C LYS A 44 14.78 4.77 15.57
N ASN A 45 14.39 3.73 16.30
CA ASN A 45 15.23 2.56 16.54
C ASN A 45 15.48 1.73 15.27
N ARG A 46 14.62 1.86 14.25
CA ARG A 46 14.77 1.17 12.97
C ARG A 46 15.59 1.94 11.93
N LEU A 47 15.81 3.25 12.09
CA LEU A 47 16.42 4.10 11.04
C LEU A 47 17.79 3.60 10.55
N ASP A 48 18.57 2.98 11.44
CA ASP A 48 19.90 2.46 11.12
C ASP A 48 19.87 1.07 10.47
N ILE A 49 18.75 0.33 10.57
CA ILE A 49 18.61 -1.03 10.00
C ILE A 49 17.72 -1.09 8.75
N ILE A 50 16.86 -0.09 8.53
CA ILE A 50 15.99 -0.02 7.34
C ILE A 50 16.87 -0.12 6.08
N PRO A 51 16.64 -1.06 5.16
CA PRO A 51 17.44 -1.16 3.94
C PRO A 51 17.22 0.00 2.97
N GLU A 52 18.13 0.15 2.01
CA GLU A 52 17.90 1.00 0.83
C GLU A 52 16.76 0.44 -0.06
N ALA A 53 16.32 1.23 -1.04
CA ALA A 53 15.41 0.76 -2.08
C ALA A 53 16.01 -0.43 -2.88
N PRO A 54 15.18 -1.25 -3.55
CA PRO A 54 15.69 -2.26 -4.48
C PRO A 54 16.45 -1.60 -5.65
N VAL A 55 17.61 -2.16 -6.00
CA VAL A 55 18.47 -1.68 -7.08
C VAL A 55 18.14 -2.47 -8.35
N LEU A 56 17.20 -1.94 -9.13
CA LEU A 56 16.74 -2.53 -10.38
C LEU A 56 17.57 -2.05 -11.59
N PRO A 57 17.68 -2.84 -12.67
CA PRO A 57 18.27 -2.39 -13.92
C PRO A 57 17.47 -1.23 -14.50
N MET A 58 18.13 -0.11 -14.77
CA MET A 58 17.51 1.09 -15.36
C MET A 58 18.14 1.38 -16.73
N ARG A 59 17.34 1.85 -17.70
CA ARG A 59 17.91 2.36 -18.95
C ARG A 59 18.47 3.75 -18.71
N SER A 60 19.49 4.12 -19.47
CA SER A 60 20.03 5.47 -19.43
C SER A 60 18.94 6.48 -19.83
N ASN A 61 18.63 7.43 -18.91
CA ASN A 61 17.59 8.47 -18.97
C ASN A 61 16.19 8.16 -18.37
N ALA A 62 15.99 7.05 -17.67
CA ALA A 62 14.72 6.73 -16.98
C ALA A 62 14.19 7.87 -16.10
N GLU A 63 15.10 8.55 -15.42
CA GLU A 63 14.77 9.57 -14.41
C GLU A 63 14.14 10.85 -14.99
N LYS A 64 14.28 11.09 -16.31
CA LYS A 64 13.84 12.32 -16.99
C LYS A 64 12.43 12.27 -17.56
N SER A 65 11.84 11.08 -17.66
CA SER A 65 10.53 10.89 -18.33
C SER A 65 9.39 10.99 -17.33
N ASN A 66 8.36 11.78 -17.60
CA ASN A 66 7.17 11.86 -16.73
C ASN A 66 5.98 11.04 -17.27
N LYS A 67 6.21 10.19 -18.27
CA LYS A 67 5.17 9.36 -18.87
C LYS A 67 5.07 8.04 -18.14
N PHE A 68 3.86 7.57 -17.87
CA PHE A 68 3.60 6.27 -17.28
C PHE A 68 2.94 5.35 -18.32
N ILE A 69 3.25 4.06 -18.24
CA ILE A 69 2.53 3.00 -18.94
C ILE A 69 1.85 2.12 -17.90
N ARG A 70 0.62 1.66 -18.19
CA ARG A 70 -0.08 0.69 -17.36
C ARG A 70 0.02 -0.70 -17.96
N MET A 71 0.40 -1.68 -17.14
CA MET A 71 0.26 -3.10 -17.44
C MET A 71 -0.76 -3.71 -16.49
N ALA A 72 -1.87 -4.19 -17.03
CA ALA A 72 -2.95 -4.80 -16.24
C ALA A 72 -2.95 -6.33 -16.39
N ARG A 73 -3.23 -7.02 -15.30
CA ARG A 73 -3.46 -8.47 -15.22
C ARG A 73 -4.62 -8.77 -14.28
N LYS A 74 -5.32 -9.86 -14.55
CA LYS A 74 -6.40 -10.38 -13.72
C LYS A 74 -6.12 -11.85 -13.41
N LEU A 75 -6.17 -12.22 -12.14
CA LEU A 75 -6.31 -13.62 -11.73
C LEU A 75 -7.80 -13.93 -11.66
N SER A 76 -8.16 -15.13 -12.13
CA SER A 76 -9.53 -15.62 -12.05
C SER A 76 -9.99 -15.68 -10.58
N ALA A 77 -11.31 -15.65 -10.35
CA ALA A 77 -11.87 -15.89 -9.03
C ALA A 77 -11.37 -17.22 -8.45
N GLU A 78 -11.31 -18.28 -9.27
CA GLU A 78 -10.83 -19.60 -8.84
C GLU A 78 -9.38 -19.57 -8.33
N ASP A 79 -8.47 -18.93 -9.06
CA ASP A 79 -7.07 -18.84 -8.65
C ASP A 79 -6.89 -17.90 -7.46
N TRP A 80 -7.72 -16.85 -7.38
CA TRP A 80 -7.73 -15.96 -6.23
C TRP A 80 -8.17 -16.68 -4.96
N GLU A 81 -9.20 -17.54 -5.03
CA GLU A 81 -9.61 -18.37 -3.89
C GLU A 81 -8.49 -19.29 -3.41
N LYS A 82 -7.67 -19.86 -4.31
CA LYS A 82 -6.51 -20.66 -3.91
C LYS A 82 -5.49 -19.85 -3.10
N ILE A 83 -5.25 -18.59 -3.49
CA ILE A 83 -4.35 -17.69 -2.75
C ILE A 83 -4.94 -17.29 -1.40
N LYS A 84 -6.24 -16.98 -1.34
CA LYS A 84 -6.93 -16.69 -0.07
C LYS A 84 -6.93 -17.90 0.86
N PHE A 85 -7.13 -19.10 0.31
CA PHE A 85 -7.05 -20.35 1.05
C PHE A 85 -5.65 -20.56 1.63
N PHE A 86 -4.58 -20.42 0.83
CA PHE A 86 -3.21 -20.47 1.32
C PHE A 86 -2.96 -19.47 2.47
N SER A 87 -3.44 -18.24 2.31
CA SER A 87 -3.28 -17.18 3.30
C SER A 87 -3.97 -17.55 4.62
N SER A 88 -5.21 -18.03 4.53
CA SER A 88 -5.99 -18.52 5.68
C SER A 88 -5.31 -19.68 6.40
N GLN A 89 -4.87 -20.72 5.65
CA GLN A 89 -4.17 -21.88 6.22
C GLN A 89 -2.88 -21.51 6.96
N ASN A 90 -2.22 -20.41 6.57
CA ASN A 90 -0.99 -19.93 7.19
C ASN A 90 -1.21 -18.81 8.21
N SER A 91 -2.46 -18.43 8.52
CA SER A 91 -2.79 -17.32 9.44
C SER A 91 -2.16 -15.99 9.03
N VAL A 92 -2.13 -15.70 7.73
CA VAL A 92 -1.61 -14.46 7.14
C VAL A 92 -2.67 -13.79 6.28
N THR A 93 -2.50 -12.49 6.03
CA THR A 93 -3.43 -11.75 5.17
C THR A 93 -3.18 -12.03 3.68
N PRO A 94 -4.21 -11.97 2.82
CA PRO A 94 -4.01 -12.06 1.38
C PRO A 94 -3.10 -10.94 0.84
N THR A 95 -3.16 -9.74 1.42
CA THR A 95 -2.22 -8.64 1.13
C THR A 95 -0.77 -9.06 1.36
N ALA A 96 -0.44 -9.65 2.51
CA ALA A 96 0.92 -10.10 2.79
C ALA A 96 1.39 -11.19 1.81
N THR A 97 0.52 -12.12 1.43
CA THR A 97 0.84 -13.15 0.44
C THR A 97 1.15 -12.55 -0.94
N VAL A 98 0.29 -11.67 -1.45
CA VAL A 98 0.49 -11.03 -2.76
C VAL A 98 1.71 -10.10 -2.75
N LEU A 99 1.90 -9.34 -1.67
CA LEU A 99 3.09 -8.50 -1.48
C LEU A 99 4.37 -9.34 -1.47
N SER A 100 4.36 -10.50 -0.80
CA SER A 100 5.51 -11.40 -0.77
C SER A 100 5.86 -11.94 -2.16
N ILE A 101 4.86 -12.31 -2.97
CA ILE A 101 5.06 -12.71 -4.37
C ILE A 101 5.66 -11.55 -5.17
N PHE A 102 5.10 -10.34 -5.00
CA PHE A 102 5.63 -9.13 -5.63
C PHE A 102 7.09 -8.86 -5.23
N ALA A 103 7.42 -8.98 -3.94
CA ALA A 103 8.77 -8.81 -3.43
C ALA A 103 9.76 -9.81 -4.03
N LEU A 104 9.36 -11.09 -4.18
CA LEU A 104 10.15 -12.11 -4.88
C LEU A 104 10.35 -11.77 -6.36
N CYS A 105 9.33 -11.21 -7.03
CA CYS A 105 9.50 -10.71 -8.39
C CYS A 105 10.54 -9.58 -8.42
N ILE A 106 10.43 -8.57 -7.56
CA ILE A 106 11.39 -7.46 -7.50
C ILE A 106 12.81 -7.95 -7.19
N GLU A 107 12.96 -8.85 -6.22
CA GLU A 107 14.25 -9.43 -5.82
C GLU A 107 14.96 -10.15 -6.97
N ARG A 108 14.20 -10.82 -7.85
CA ARG A 108 14.76 -11.55 -8.99
C ARG A 108 15.55 -10.64 -9.93
N TRP A 109 15.15 -9.38 -10.04
CA TRP A 109 15.83 -8.38 -10.86
C TRP A 109 16.69 -7.41 -10.05
N SER A 110 16.57 -7.41 -8.73
CA SER A 110 17.33 -6.53 -7.85
C SER A 110 18.74 -7.04 -7.59
N VAL A 111 19.71 -6.13 -7.53
CA VAL A 111 21.09 -6.46 -7.11
C VAL A 111 21.14 -6.81 -5.62
N ASN A 112 20.45 -6.05 -4.78
CA ASN A 112 20.34 -6.30 -3.34
C ASN A 112 19.17 -7.24 -3.02
N LYS A 113 19.41 -8.16 -2.08
CA LYS A 113 18.45 -9.15 -1.56
C LYS A 113 17.68 -8.66 -0.33
N LYS A 114 18.16 -7.60 0.28
CA LYS A 114 17.53 -6.90 1.39
C LYS A 114 17.24 -5.47 0.94
N PHE A 115 15.98 -5.07 0.95
CA PHE A 115 15.51 -3.78 0.43
C PHE A 115 14.22 -3.33 1.11
N SER A 116 13.88 -2.06 0.95
CA SER A 116 12.62 -1.51 1.45
C SER A 116 11.67 -1.18 0.30
N LEU A 117 10.40 -1.48 0.51
CA LEU A 117 9.30 -1.13 -0.38
C LEU A 117 8.46 -0.02 0.27
N ASN A 118 7.78 0.78 -0.55
CA ASN A 118 6.77 1.70 -0.07
C ASN A 118 5.41 0.99 -0.11
N LEU A 119 4.86 0.69 1.07
CA LEU A 119 3.55 0.06 1.19
C LEU A 119 2.49 1.14 1.38
N THR A 120 1.57 1.22 0.42
CA THR A 120 0.42 2.13 0.46
C THR A 120 -0.83 1.34 0.85
N THR A 121 -1.49 1.74 1.93
CA THR A 121 -2.75 1.14 2.40
C THR A 121 -3.83 2.20 2.57
N LEU A 122 -5.09 1.80 2.50
CA LEU A 122 -6.26 2.68 2.63
C LEU A 122 -6.98 2.42 3.96
N ILE A 123 -6.28 2.65 5.07
CA ILE A 123 -6.79 2.33 6.41
C ILE A 123 -7.63 3.48 6.94
N ARG A 124 -8.88 3.17 7.30
CA ARG A 124 -9.78 4.10 7.99
C ARG A 124 -9.84 3.75 9.47
N ASN A 125 -9.67 4.75 10.32
CA ASN A 125 -9.74 4.58 11.77
C ASN A 125 -11.20 4.39 12.21
N ASN A 126 -11.59 3.14 12.46
CA ASN A 126 -12.97 2.75 12.81
C ASN A 126 -13.50 3.35 14.13
N LYS A 127 -12.64 4.01 14.92
CA LYS A 127 -13.08 4.74 16.13
C LYS A 127 -13.98 5.93 15.82
N TYR A 128 -13.93 6.46 14.60
CA TYR A 128 -14.78 7.57 14.17
C TYR A 128 -16.05 7.02 13.51
N THR A 129 -17.20 7.29 14.11
CA THR A 129 -18.51 6.92 13.54
C THR A 129 -18.67 7.53 12.15
N GLY A 130 -19.14 6.73 11.19
CA GLY A 130 -19.38 7.16 9.81
C GLY A 130 -18.13 7.32 8.93
N ILE A 131 -16.94 6.96 9.41
CA ILE A 131 -15.67 7.16 8.67
C ILE A 131 -15.66 6.47 7.30
N TYR A 132 -16.35 5.34 7.15
CA TYR A 132 -16.43 4.60 5.89
C TYR A 132 -17.33 5.29 4.84
N ASN A 133 -18.19 6.21 5.28
CA ASN A 133 -19.06 7.01 4.42
C ASN A 133 -18.43 8.36 4.07
N THR A 134 -17.23 8.68 4.61
CA THR A 134 -16.56 9.96 4.38
C THR A 134 -15.76 9.93 3.09
N ILE A 135 -15.95 10.91 2.21
CA ILE A 135 -15.07 11.14 1.05
C ILE A 135 -13.83 11.93 1.53
N GLY A 136 -12.64 11.40 1.24
CA GLY A 136 -11.37 12.00 1.64
C GLY A 136 -10.19 11.08 1.34
N ASP A 137 -8.98 11.61 1.55
CA ASP A 137 -7.74 10.86 1.39
C ASP A 137 -7.35 10.18 2.72
N PHE A 138 -7.44 8.85 2.74
CA PHE A 138 -7.07 8.01 3.88
C PHE A 138 -5.84 7.15 3.58
N THR A 139 -5.01 7.60 2.66
CA THR A 139 -3.79 6.92 2.26
C THR A 139 -2.81 6.91 3.42
N SER A 140 -2.44 5.71 3.87
CA SER A 140 -1.29 5.49 4.76
C SER A 140 -0.13 4.96 3.95
N VAL A 141 1.07 5.42 4.29
CA VAL A 141 2.34 5.07 3.65
C VAL A 141 3.26 4.52 4.71
N ASP A 142 3.79 3.33 4.47
CA ASP A 142 4.74 2.64 5.35
C ASP A 142 6.02 2.25 4.58
N VAL A 143 7.17 2.33 5.25
CA VAL A 143 8.45 1.86 4.70
C VAL A 143 8.64 0.41 5.16
N LEU A 144 8.29 -0.52 4.29
CA LEU A 144 8.28 -1.94 4.60
C LEU A 144 9.62 -2.58 4.26
N GLU A 145 10.29 -3.14 5.27
CA GLU A 145 11.51 -3.91 5.10
C GLU A 145 11.21 -5.30 4.52
N ILE A 146 11.97 -5.68 3.49
CA ILE A 146 11.99 -7.01 2.90
C ILE A 146 13.40 -7.58 3.03
N ASP A 147 13.49 -8.78 3.61
CA ASP A 147 14.74 -9.52 3.71
C ASP A 147 14.60 -10.88 3.02
N LEU A 148 15.29 -11.01 1.88
CA LEU A 148 15.39 -12.23 1.07
C LEU A 148 16.85 -12.71 1.02
N SER A 149 17.67 -12.34 2.01
CA SER A 149 19.08 -12.78 2.08
C SER A 149 19.23 -14.28 2.36
N GLU A 150 18.29 -14.86 3.11
CA GLU A 150 18.25 -16.29 3.41
C GLU A 150 17.20 -17.02 2.59
N LYS A 151 17.53 -18.25 2.18
CA LYS A 151 16.56 -19.15 1.53
C LYS A 151 15.72 -19.84 2.59
N ILE A 152 14.50 -19.35 2.77
CA ILE A 152 13.48 -19.97 3.63
C ILE A 152 12.32 -20.49 2.79
N ILE A 153 11.47 -21.34 3.37
CA ILE A 153 10.25 -21.78 2.70
C ILE A 153 9.30 -20.59 2.52
N PHE A 154 8.56 -20.59 1.41
CA PHE A 154 7.69 -19.46 1.05
C PHE A 154 6.68 -19.11 2.15
N ALA A 155 6.08 -20.10 2.80
CA ALA A 155 5.13 -19.88 3.88
C ALA A 155 5.72 -19.09 5.06
N ASP A 156 6.97 -19.37 5.43
CA ASP A 156 7.64 -18.66 6.52
C ASP A 156 8.05 -17.25 6.11
N PHE A 157 8.45 -17.07 4.84
CA PHE A 157 8.68 -15.72 4.30
C PHE A 157 7.41 -14.86 4.36
N VAL A 158 6.27 -15.40 3.93
CA VAL A 158 4.99 -14.68 4.00
C VAL A 158 4.61 -14.35 5.44
N LYS A 159 4.85 -15.26 6.40
CA LYS A 159 4.61 -15.00 7.83
C LYS A 159 5.50 -13.88 8.37
N ASN A 160 6.78 -13.85 7.98
CA ASN A 160 7.71 -12.79 8.38
C ASN A 160 7.26 -11.42 7.82
N VAL A 161 6.91 -11.38 6.53
CA VAL A 161 6.38 -10.17 5.89
C VAL A 161 5.07 -9.74 6.54
N ASN A 162 4.14 -10.67 6.80
CA ASN A 162 2.88 -10.36 7.47
C ASN A 162 3.12 -9.79 8.87
N LYS A 163 3.98 -10.42 9.66
CA LYS A 163 4.36 -9.93 11.00
C LYS A 163 4.91 -8.50 10.92
N GLN A 164 5.84 -8.25 10.00
CA GLN A 164 6.46 -6.93 9.81
C GLN A 164 5.42 -5.88 9.41
N ILE A 165 4.50 -6.19 8.49
CA ILE A 165 3.38 -5.30 8.13
C ILE A 165 2.57 -4.92 9.37
N PHE A 166 2.17 -5.89 10.21
CA PHE A 166 1.38 -5.60 11.40
C PHE A 166 2.16 -4.81 12.46
N GLU A 167 3.45 -5.12 12.66
CA GLU A 167 4.31 -4.33 13.56
C GLU A 167 4.42 -2.88 13.10
N ASP A 168 4.55 -2.61 11.80
CA ASP A 168 4.60 -1.25 11.26
C ASP A 168 3.24 -0.55 11.40
N LEU A 169 2.15 -1.24 11.09
CA LEU A 169 0.79 -0.71 11.20
C LEU A 169 0.37 -0.36 12.63
N ASP A 170 0.85 -1.12 13.62
CA ASP A 170 0.65 -0.82 15.05
C ASP A 170 1.31 0.51 15.46
N HIS A 171 2.29 0.98 14.66
CA HIS A 171 3.03 2.23 14.82
C HIS A 171 2.75 3.27 13.71
N SER A 172 1.61 3.15 13.02
CA SER A 172 1.20 4.00 11.90
C SER A 172 0.92 5.47 12.25
N SER A 173 0.89 5.87 13.53
CA SER A 173 0.68 7.28 13.87
C SER A 173 1.89 8.17 13.56
N TYR A 174 3.07 7.56 13.37
CA TYR A 174 4.23 8.20 12.77
C TYR A 174 4.35 7.75 11.32
N SER A 175 3.96 8.60 10.39
CA SER A 175 3.78 8.20 8.98
C SER A 175 5.10 7.83 8.29
N GLY A 176 5.05 6.97 7.28
CA GLY A 176 6.22 6.65 6.44
C GLY A 176 6.85 7.88 5.78
N ILE A 177 6.10 8.96 5.55
CA ILE A 177 6.66 10.24 5.10
C ILE A 177 7.60 10.85 6.17
N GLU A 178 7.20 10.79 7.44
CA GLU A 178 8.03 11.24 8.56
C GLU A 178 9.26 10.35 8.73
N VAL A 179 9.12 9.03 8.54
CA VAL A 179 10.23 8.06 8.52
C VAL A 179 11.22 8.38 7.40
N ILE A 180 10.76 8.56 6.16
CA ILE A 180 11.60 8.93 5.01
C ILE A 180 12.34 10.24 5.27
N ARG A 181 11.67 11.24 5.85
CA ARG A 181 12.31 12.52 6.20
C ARG A 181 13.43 12.33 7.21
N ASP A 182 13.25 11.48 8.21
CA ASP A 182 14.28 11.21 9.21
C ASP A 182 15.43 10.36 8.63
N LEU A 183 15.13 9.40 7.74
CA LEU A 183 16.14 8.65 6.98
C LEU A 183 17.02 9.57 6.13
N ARG A 184 16.42 10.53 5.39
CA ARG A 184 17.15 11.53 4.59
C ARG A 184 18.14 12.32 5.45
N LYS A 185 17.70 12.75 6.64
CA LYS A 185 18.56 13.47 7.60
C LYS A 185 19.66 12.56 8.16
N ARG A 186 19.30 11.36 8.62
CA ARG A 186 20.21 10.39 9.25
C ARG A 186 21.33 9.97 8.29
N ARG A 187 21.00 9.71 7.02
CA ARG A 187 21.94 9.30 5.96
C ARG A 187 22.60 10.46 5.22
N LYS A 188 22.23 11.71 5.54
CA LYS A 188 22.67 12.91 4.81
C LYS A 188 22.43 12.81 3.29
N ASN A 189 21.34 12.16 2.89
CA ASN A 189 20.96 11.96 1.50
C ASN A 189 19.58 12.58 1.26
N PRO A 190 19.48 13.83 0.78
CA PRO A 190 18.20 14.48 0.53
C PRO A 190 17.41 13.84 -0.62
N MET A 191 18.08 13.08 -1.49
CA MET A 191 17.47 12.40 -2.64
C MET A 191 16.98 10.99 -2.31
N LEU A 192 17.13 10.49 -1.08
CA LEU A 192 16.64 9.16 -0.70
C LEU A 192 15.13 9.04 -0.94
N LEU A 193 14.72 7.99 -1.63
CA LEU A 193 13.32 7.66 -1.89
C LEU A 193 13.14 6.13 -1.97
N PHE A 194 11.89 5.69 -1.88
CA PHE A 194 11.47 4.31 -2.13
C PHE A 194 10.55 4.29 -3.36
N PRO A 195 11.11 4.16 -4.57
CA PRO A 195 10.37 4.36 -5.82
C PRO A 195 9.50 3.17 -6.24
N ILE A 196 9.63 2.03 -5.54
CA ILE A 196 8.86 0.82 -5.80
C ILE A 196 7.74 0.77 -4.76
N ILE A 197 6.52 1.00 -5.25
CA ILE A 197 5.31 1.14 -4.44
C ILE A 197 4.44 -0.11 -4.62
N PHE A 198 3.90 -0.59 -3.51
CA PHE A 198 2.86 -1.60 -3.50
C PHE A 198 1.61 -1.01 -2.84
N THR A 199 0.54 -0.86 -3.60
CA THR A 199 -0.71 -0.24 -3.16
C THR A 199 -1.78 -1.31 -3.03
N SER A 200 -2.19 -1.62 -1.79
CA SER A 200 -3.20 -2.65 -1.53
C SER A 200 -4.55 -2.05 -1.18
N SER A 201 -5.57 -2.48 -1.92
CA SER A 201 -6.99 -2.25 -1.61
C SER A 201 -7.79 -3.56 -1.53
N ILE A 202 -7.07 -4.69 -1.37
CA ILE A 202 -7.66 -6.01 -1.18
C ILE A 202 -8.61 -6.00 0.03
N GLY A 203 -9.83 -6.51 -0.16
CA GLY A 203 -10.87 -6.61 0.86
C GLY A 203 -11.60 -5.31 1.17
N LEU A 204 -11.28 -4.20 0.49
CA LEU A 204 -11.90 -2.90 0.74
C LEU A 204 -13.08 -2.61 -0.19
N ILE A 205 -13.05 -3.14 -1.41
CA ILE A 205 -14.08 -2.91 -2.40
C ILE A 205 -15.12 -4.01 -2.28
N LYS A 206 -16.29 -3.67 -1.72
CA LYS A 206 -17.47 -4.51 -1.80
C LYS A 206 -18.20 -4.17 -3.10
N ASN A 207 -18.36 -5.17 -3.97
CA ASN A 207 -19.06 -4.99 -5.23
C ASN A 207 -20.58 -5.06 -4.95
N ASP A 208 -21.13 -4.01 -4.33
CA ASP A 208 -22.53 -3.97 -3.89
C ASP A 208 -23.50 -3.73 -5.07
N GLY A 209 -23.46 -4.60 -6.09
CA GLY A 209 -24.37 -4.55 -7.22
C GLY A 209 -24.20 -3.31 -8.11
N MET A 210 -22.97 -2.81 -8.27
CA MET A 210 -22.68 -1.73 -9.22
C MET A 210 -23.08 -2.15 -10.63
N VAL A 211 -23.89 -1.32 -11.28
CA VAL A 211 -24.43 -1.50 -12.64
C VAL A 211 -23.42 -1.03 -13.68
N GLY A 212 -22.68 0.04 -13.37
CA GLY A 212 -21.69 0.61 -14.27
C GLY A 212 -20.45 -0.26 -14.36
N LYS A 213 -19.94 -0.43 -15.58
CA LYS A 213 -18.64 -1.05 -15.84
C LYS A 213 -17.63 0.05 -16.07
N VAL A 214 -16.63 0.16 -15.20
CA VAL A 214 -15.46 0.98 -15.46
C VAL A 214 -14.55 0.19 -16.39
N ASN A 215 -14.25 0.72 -17.57
CA ASN A 215 -13.29 0.10 -18.48
C ASN A 215 -11.91 0.04 -17.79
N ASN A 216 -11.11 -0.99 -18.07
CA ASN A 216 -9.74 -1.14 -17.53
C ASN A 216 -8.73 -0.08 -18.06
N ASN A 217 -9.22 1.02 -18.63
CA ASN A 217 -8.42 2.14 -19.08
C ASN A 217 -8.24 3.12 -17.93
N GLY A 218 -7.06 3.10 -17.32
CA GLY A 218 -6.65 4.10 -16.34
C GLY A 218 -5.13 4.18 -16.28
N ILE A 219 -4.62 5.32 -15.84
CA ILE A 219 -3.21 5.51 -15.48
C ILE A 219 -3.23 6.30 -14.18
N SER A 220 -2.57 5.80 -13.15
CA SER A 220 -2.29 6.56 -11.94
C SER A 220 -0.86 7.12 -12.06
N GLN A 221 -0.67 8.35 -11.59
CA GLN A 221 0.65 8.98 -11.54
C GLN A 221 0.98 9.27 -10.09
N THR A 222 1.91 8.49 -9.54
CA THR A 222 2.37 8.67 -8.17
C THR A 222 3.70 9.43 -8.21
N PRO A 223 3.78 10.67 -7.68
CA PRO A 223 5.03 11.42 -7.66
C PRO A 223 6.15 10.62 -7.00
N GLN A 224 7.35 10.66 -7.57
CA GLN A 224 8.54 9.93 -7.07
C GLN A 224 8.46 8.40 -7.17
N ALA A 225 7.40 7.82 -7.74
CA ALA A 225 7.32 6.40 -8.06
C ALA A 225 7.98 6.11 -9.41
N PHE A 226 8.72 5.01 -9.48
CA PHE A 226 9.15 4.40 -10.74
C PHE A 226 8.22 3.24 -11.13
N LEU A 227 7.69 2.55 -10.13
CA LEU A 227 6.72 1.47 -10.30
C LEU A 227 5.72 1.54 -9.15
N ASP A 228 4.44 1.54 -9.49
CA ASP A 228 3.34 1.39 -8.54
C ASP A 228 2.50 0.16 -8.89
N CYS A 229 2.56 -0.85 -8.03
CA CYS A 229 1.81 -2.09 -8.15
C CYS A 229 0.53 -1.97 -7.32
N GLN A 230 -0.58 -1.68 -7.97
CA GLN A 230 -1.90 -1.55 -7.36
C GLN A 230 -2.62 -2.89 -7.45
N VAL A 231 -3.06 -3.40 -6.30
CA VAL A 231 -3.83 -4.64 -6.20
C VAL A 231 -5.19 -4.39 -5.54
N MET A 232 -6.22 -4.98 -6.12
CA MET A 232 -7.60 -4.90 -5.66
C MET A 232 -8.33 -6.18 -6.03
N ASP A 233 -9.25 -6.63 -5.19
CA ASP A 233 -10.09 -7.79 -5.48
C ASP A 233 -11.57 -7.45 -5.48
N ASN A 234 -12.32 -8.27 -6.20
CA ASN A 234 -13.78 -8.32 -6.13
C ASN A 234 -14.23 -9.76 -6.44
N GLU A 235 -15.53 -9.95 -6.65
CA GLU A 235 -16.13 -11.27 -6.95
C GLU A 235 -15.54 -11.94 -8.21
N GLU A 236 -14.97 -11.17 -9.14
CA GLU A 236 -14.39 -11.70 -10.37
C GLU A 236 -12.93 -12.16 -10.21
N GLY A 237 -12.29 -11.91 -9.07
CA GLY A 237 -10.91 -12.28 -8.76
C GLY A 237 -10.01 -11.11 -8.37
N LEU A 238 -8.70 -11.28 -8.55
CA LEU A 238 -7.68 -10.28 -8.19
C LEU A 238 -7.24 -9.49 -9.43
N PHE A 239 -7.31 -8.18 -9.37
CA PHE A 239 -6.81 -7.25 -10.37
C PHE A 239 -5.47 -6.69 -9.92
N ILE A 240 -4.51 -6.71 -10.83
CA ILE A 240 -3.12 -6.29 -10.61
C ILE A 240 -2.78 -5.28 -11.70
N ASN A 241 -2.50 -4.04 -11.32
CA ASN A 241 -2.15 -2.96 -12.21
C ASN A 241 -0.75 -2.44 -11.88
N TRP A 242 0.14 -2.44 -12.85
CA TRP A 242 1.48 -1.87 -12.72
C TRP A 242 1.52 -0.57 -13.50
N ASP A 243 1.62 0.56 -12.80
CA ASP A 243 1.94 1.84 -13.41
C ASP A 243 3.45 2.04 -13.35
N ILE A 244 4.08 2.05 -14.53
CA ILE A 244 5.53 2.06 -14.66
C ILE A 244 5.94 3.36 -15.35
N ARG A 245 6.88 4.09 -14.74
CA ARG A 245 7.48 5.28 -15.33
C ARG A 245 8.31 4.85 -16.54
N ASN A 246 8.04 5.45 -17.68
CA ASN A 246 8.66 5.08 -18.94
C ASN A 246 10.14 5.46 -18.96
N GLY A 247 11.02 4.49 -19.20
CA GLY A 247 12.47 4.66 -19.31
C GLY A 247 13.19 3.61 -18.46
#